data_AF-A0A521RPM9-F1
#
_entry.id   AF-A0A521RPM9-F1
#
_cell.length_a   1.000
_cell.length_b   1.000
_cell.length_c   1.000
_cell.angle_alpha   90.00
_cell.angle_beta   90.00
_cell.angle_gamma   90.00
#
_symmetry.space_group_name_H-M   'P 1'
#
loop_
_entity.id
_entity.type
_entity.pdbx_description
1 polymer ?
#
loop_
_entity_poly.entity_id
_entity_poly.type
_entity_poly.pdbx_seq_one_letter_code
_entity_poly.pdbx_strand_id
1 'polypeptide(L)' 'MASLTDAAIRQAMKRVELDSTQESLVDGEGRGTGRLVLVLKPMPTRVTADWMAQQWRDGK' A
#
# COMPACT_ATOMS: atom_id res chain seq x y z
N MET A 1 -6.89 11.31 -8.47
CA MET A 1 -5.66 11.05 -9.25
C MET A 1 -5.16 9.70 -8.81
N ALA A 2 -4.97 8.75 -9.74
CA ALA A 2 -4.49 7.42 -9.39
C ALA A 2 -3.03 7.52 -8.89
N SER A 3 -2.82 7.30 -7.59
CA SER A 3 -1.52 7.47 -6.94
C SER A 3 -0.60 6.24 -7.07
N LEU A 4 -1.18 5.06 -7.35
CA LEU A 4 -0.46 3.79 -7.39
C LEU A 4 0.11 3.51 -8.78
N THR A 5 1.17 4.23 -9.13
CA THR A 5 1.93 3.97 -10.36
C THR A 5 2.92 2.82 -10.18
N ASP A 6 3.28 2.12 -11.27
CA ASP A 6 4.31 1.07 -11.25
C ASP A 6 5.65 1.59 -10.69
N ALA A 7 6.04 2.82 -11.04
CA ALA A 7 7.24 3.45 -10.52
C ALA A 7 7.19 3.64 -8.99
N ALA A 8 6.06 4.10 -8.46
CA ALA A 8 5.86 4.27 -7.02
C ALA A 8 5.94 2.92 -6.28
N ILE A 9 5.32 1.88 -6.84
CA ILE A 9 5.33 0.51 -6.27
C ILE A 9 6.75 -0.04 -6.24
N ARG A 10 7.51 0.06 -7.35
CA ARG A 10 8.91 -0.39 -7.40
C ARG A 10 9.80 0.35 -6.40
N GLN A 11 9.60 1.66 -6.25
CA GLN A 11 10.39 2.45 -5.31
C GLN A 11 10.07 2.07 -3.86
N ALA A 12 8.80 1.85 -3.52
CA ALA A 12 8.40 1.39 -2.21
C ALA A 12 8.92 -0.02 -1.90
N MET A 13 8.88 -0.95 -2.87
CA MET A 13 9.47 -2.28 -2.68
C MET A 13 10.97 -2.21 -2.34
N LYS A 14 11.73 -1.34 -3.01
CA LYS A 14 13.16 -1.13 -2.71
C LYS A 14 13.38 -0.57 -1.29
N ARG A 15 12.55 0.38 -0.84
CA ARG A 15 12.64 0.91 0.53
C ARG A 15 12.36 -0.19 1.56
N VAL A 16 11.29 -0.95 1.36
CA VAL A 16 10.90 -2.07 2.24
C VAL A 16 12.00 -3.13 2.32
N GLU A 17 12.64 -3.44 1.19
CA GLU A 17 13.78 -4.37 1.13
C GLU A 17 14.98 -3.84 1.94
N LEU A 18 15.36 -2.58 1.76
CA LEU A 18 16.52 -1.98 2.43
C LEU A 18 16.31 -1.77 3.92
N ASP A 19 15.14 -1.25 4.30
CA ASP A 19 14.86 -0.79 5.66
C ASP A 19 14.19 -1.90 6.51
N SER A 20 13.87 -3.04 5.90
CA SER A 20 13.14 -4.15 6.52
C SER A 20 11.89 -3.69 7.30
N THR A 21 11.21 -2.66 6.79
CA THR A 21 10.05 -2.03 7.42
C THR A 21 8.85 -2.12 6.49
N GLN A 22 7.68 -2.48 7.04
CA GLN A 22 6.44 -2.55 6.27
C GLN A 22 6.02 -1.16 5.77
N GLU A 23 5.61 -1.06 4.50
CA GLU A 23 5.09 0.17 3.90
C GLU A 23 3.66 -0.05 3.40
N SER A 24 2.84 1.01 3.36
CA SER A 24 1.49 0.97 2.78
C SER A 24 1.29 2.13 1.81
N LEU A 25 0.98 1.80 0.56
CA LEU A 25 0.64 2.76 -0.46
C LEU A 25 -0.89 2.82 -0.61
N VAL A 26 -1.46 4.02 -0.72
CA VAL A 26 -2.90 4.23 -0.76
C VAL A 26 -3.31 5.05 -1.99
N ASP A 27 -4.39 4.63 -2.64
CA ASP A 27 -5.01 5.34 -3.76
C ASP A 27 -6.51 5.54 -3.53
N GLY A 28 -6.95 6.79 -3.51
CA GLY A 28 -8.31 7.19 -3.15
C GLY A 28 -8.44 7.82 -1.76
N GLU A 29 -9.61 8.38 -1.48
CA GLU A 29 -9.87 9.25 -0.33
C GLU A 29 -10.32 8.50 0.93
N GLY A 30 -10.82 7.26 0.79
CA GLY A 30 -11.13 6.36 1.91
C GLY A 30 -12.45 6.61 2.65
N ARG A 31 -12.84 7.87 2.94
CA ARG A 31 -14.12 8.21 3.59
C ARG A 31 -15.26 8.29 2.58
N GLY A 32 -16.35 7.56 2.81
CA GLY A 32 -17.54 7.57 1.94
C GLY A 32 -17.34 6.92 0.55
N THR A 33 -16.12 6.93 0.02
CA THR A 33 -15.79 6.50 -1.35
C THR A 33 -14.95 5.22 -1.40
N GLY A 34 -14.14 4.98 -0.35
CA GLY A 34 -13.16 3.89 -0.33
C GLY A 34 -11.81 4.25 -0.96
N ARG A 35 -10.83 3.36 -0.81
CA ARG A 35 -9.46 3.45 -1.33
C ARG A 35 -8.88 2.07 -1.59
N LEU A 36 -7.99 1.98 -2.57
CA LEU A 36 -7.09 0.84 -2.74
C LEU A 36 -5.90 1.01 -1.80
N VAL A 37 -5.50 -0.07 -1.14
CA VAL A 37 -4.33 -0.14 -0.26
C VAL A 37 -3.44 -1.28 -0.72
N LEU A 38 -2.17 -0.98 -0.97
CA LEU A 38 -1.11 -1.96 -1.19
C LEU A 38 -0.21 -1.99 0.03
N VAL A 39 -0.19 -3.10 0.75
CA VAL A 39 0.69 -3.32 1.90
C VAL A 39 1.88 -4.15 1.46
N LEU A 40 3.08 -3.58 1.60
CA LEU A 40 4.34 -4.23 1.26
C LEU A 40 5.03 -4.70 2.54
N LYS A 41 5.32 -6.00 2.62
CA LYS A 41 5.89 -6.64 3.82
C LYS A 41 7.27 -7.22 3.51
N PRO A 42 8.30 -6.86 4.29
CA PRO A 42 9.60 -7.49 4.19
C PRO A 42 9.52 -8.93 4.70
N MET A 43 10.14 -9.86 3.99
CA MET A 43 10.35 -11.24 4.40
C MET A 43 11.85 -11.54 4.29
N PRO A 44 12.36 -12.61 4.93
CA PRO A 44 13.81 -12.89 4.93
C PRO A 44 14.48 -12.97 3.56
N THR A 45 13.74 -13.33 2.50
CA THR A 45 14.30 -13.53 1.15
C THR A 45 13.52 -12.81 0.04
N ARG A 46 12.52 -12.00 0.39
CA ARG A 46 11.62 -11.35 -0.58
C ARG A 46 10.83 -10.22 0.04
N VAL A 47 10.23 -9.38 -0.80
CA VAL A 47 9.12 -8.51 -0.41
C VAL A 47 7.83 -9.16 -0.88
N THR A 48 6.81 -9.19 -0.01
CA THR A 48 5.46 -9.66 -0.37
C THR A 48 4.48 -8.50 -0.34
N ALA A 49 3.35 -8.66 -1.02
CA ALA A 49 2.36 -7.62 -1.21
C ALA A 49 0.95 -8.16 -0.99
N ASP A 50 0.16 -7.47 -0.16
CA ASP A 50 -1.27 -7.69 -0.01
C ASP A 50 -2.04 -6.49 -0.57
N TRP A 51 -3.10 -6.77 -1.34
CA TRP A 51 -3.97 -5.75 -1.91
C TRP A 51 -5.33 -5.76 -1.22
N MET A 52 -5.84 -4.58 -0.88
CA MET A 52 -7.13 -4.41 -0.22
C MET A 52 -7.90 -3.23 -0.80
N ALA A 53 -9.20 -3.41 -1.02
CA ALA A 53 -10.12 -2.28 -1.08
C ALA A 53 -10.61 -1.99 0.34
N GLN A 54 -10.40 -0.76 0.82
CA GLN A 54 -10.80 -0.33 2.16
C GLN A 54 -11.73 0.87 2.07
N GLN A 55 -12.83 0.84 2.79
CA GLN A 55 -13.73 1.97 2.97
C GLN A 55 -14.07 2.09 4.46
N TRP A 56 -14.01 3.31 4.99
CA TRP A 56 -14.56 3.58 6.31
C TRP A 56 -16.07 3.79 6.22
N ARG A 57 -16.81 3.15 7.11
CA ARG A 57 -18.25 3.33 7.24
C ARG A 57 -18.49 4.56 8.10
N ASP A 58 -19.36 5.46 7.69
CA ASP A 58 -19.65 6.67 8.45
C ASP A 58 -20.07 6.32 9.89
N GLY A 59 -19.43 6.98 10.86
CA GLY A 59 -19.65 6.76 12.29
C GLY A 59 -18.87 5.59 12.93
N LYS A 60 -17.92 4.96 12.21
CA LYS A 60 -17.00 3.94 12.74
C LYS A 60 -15.56 4.16 12.32
#